data_AF-A0A9W5YPH5-F1
#
_entry.id   AF-A0A9W5YPH5-F1
#
_cell.length_a   1.000
_cell.length_b   1.000
_cell.length_c   1.000
_cell.angle_alpha   90.00
_cell.angle_beta   90.00
_cell.angle_gamma   90.00
#
_symmetry.space_group_name_H-M   'P 1'
#
loop_
_entity.id
_entity.type
_entity.pdbx_description
1 polymer ?
#
loop_
_entity_poly.entity_id
_entity_poly.type
_entity_poly.pdbx_seq_one_letter_code
_entity_poly.pdbx_strand_id
1 'polypeptide(L)'
;MTTNLWRDPHSAFFQDRHVYELDYSLHREREAWHFISQHNSGINPPDYVKGRSNPSVCIAMVTVRRDSDHYFEASVGSLLEGLDERERQALYLSIPFADTDPRVHPSWDQKWVDRLVDSADTYNVSDGQFQHLQDLEKDKNFYEKGVL
;
A
#
# COMPACT_ATOMS: atom_id res chain seq x y z
N MET A 1 -11.33 -26.39 13.34
CA MET A 1 -11.47 -25.52 12.15
C MET A 1 -12.50 -26.16 11.24
N THR A 2 -13.67 -25.56 11.09
CA THR A 2 -14.71 -25.98 10.14
C THR A 2 -14.48 -25.25 8.82
N THR A 3 -14.14 -25.98 7.76
CA THR A 3 -13.98 -25.44 6.41
C THR A 3 -15.34 -25.02 5.84
N ASN A 4 -15.51 -23.73 5.53
CA ASN A 4 -16.70 -23.19 4.87
C ASN A 4 -16.67 -23.53 3.37
N LEU A 5 -17.09 -24.75 3.02
CA LEU A 5 -17.12 -25.26 1.65
C LEU A 5 -18.17 -24.59 0.76
N TRP A 6 -19.03 -23.72 1.30
CA TRP A 6 -20.10 -23.08 0.53
C TRP A 6 -19.61 -21.91 -0.35
N ARG A 7 -18.41 -21.40 -0.11
CA ARG A 7 -17.77 -20.34 -0.92
C ARG A 7 -16.93 -20.85 -2.09
N ASP A 8 -16.63 -22.15 -2.12
CA ASP A 8 -15.80 -22.76 -3.17
C ASP A 8 -16.66 -23.11 -4.39
N PRO A 9 -16.43 -22.49 -5.57
CA PRO A 9 -17.21 -22.76 -6.78
C PRO A 9 -17.08 -24.20 -7.31
N HIS A 10 -16.10 -24.97 -6.83
CA HIS A 10 -15.93 -26.38 -7.17
C HIS A 10 -16.51 -27.35 -6.11
N SER A 11 -17.07 -26.82 -5.03
CA SER A 11 -17.68 -27.62 -3.96
C SER A 11 -19.14 -27.98 -4.27
N ALA A 12 -19.53 -29.19 -3.91
CA ALA A 12 -20.93 -29.63 -3.97
C ALA A 12 -21.88 -28.84 -3.03
N PHE A 13 -21.32 -28.07 -2.09
CA PHE A 13 -22.05 -27.23 -1.14
C PHE A 13 -22.07 -25.75 -1.52
N PHE A 14 -21.61 -25.39 -2.73
CA PHE A 14 -21.53 -24.01 -3.21
C PHE A 14 -22.88 -23.28 -3.15
N GLN A 15 -22.87 -22.05 -2.64
CA GLN A 15 -24.04 -21.18 -2.56
C GLN A 15 -23.79 -19.86 -3.29
N ASP A 16 -24.14 -19.80 -4.57
CA ASP A 16 -23.94 -18.64 -5.45
C ASP A 16 -24.44 -17.30 -4.88
N ARG A 17 -25.56 -17.30 -4.15
CA ARG A 17 -26.17 -16.11 -3.54
C ARG A 17 -25.30 -15.43 -2.49
N HIS A 18 -24.42 -16.17 -1.81
CA HIS A 18 -23.66 -15.67 -0.66
C HIS A 18 -22.16 -15.53 -0.98
N VAL A 19 -21.72 -15.94 -2.18
CA VAL A 19 -20.29 -16.03 -2.52
C VAL A 19 -19.59 -14.67 -2.54
N TYR A 20 -20.34 -13.61 -2.81
CA TYR A 20 -19.88 -12.22 -2.74
C TYR A 20 -20.19 -11.54 -1.41
N GLU A 21 -20.45 -12.28 -0.34
CA GLU A 21 -20.50 -11.70 1.00
C GLU A 21 -19.09 -11.28 1.41
N LEU A 22 -18.84 -9.97 1.32
CA LEU A 22 -17.55 -9.34 1.59
C LEU A 22 -17.32 -9.04 3.07
N ASP A 23 -18.10 -9.61 4.00
CA ASP A 23 -18.11 -9.21 5.42
C ASP A 23 -16.70 -9.10 6.03
N TYR A 24 -15.86 -10.13 5.85
CA TYR A 24 -14.48 -10.11 6.32
C TYR A 24 -13.62 -9.08 5.58
N SER A 25 -13.74 -9.00 4.25
CA SER A 25 -12.97 -8.04 3.45
C SER A 25 -13.33 -6.59 3.80
N LEU A 26 -14.62 -6.28 3.96
CA LEU A 26 -15.11 -4.97 4.39
C LEU A 26 -14.69 -4.66 5.84
N HIS A 27 -14.60 -5.67 6.70
CA HIS A 27 -14.07 -5.49 8.03
C HIS A 27 -12.59 -5.12 8.01
N ARG A 28 -11.75 -5.88 7.29
CA ARG A 28 -10.32 -5.60 7.11
C ARG A 28 -10.06 -4.26 6.43
N GLU A 29 -10.88 -3.89 5.45
CA GLU A 29 -10.81 -2.58 4.80
C GLU A 29 -11.09 -1.44 5.79
N ARG A 30 -12.11 -1.58 6.65
CA ARG A 30 -12.39 -0.59 7.71
C ARG A 30 -11.25 -0.48 8.73
N GLU A 31 -10.68 -1.60 9.14
CA GLU A 31 -9.50 -1.63 10.04
C GLU A 31 -8.32 -0.89 9.41
N ALA A 32 -8.02 -1.19 8.14
CA ALA A 32 -6.95 -0.53 7.39
C ALA A 32 -7.14 1.00 7.31
N TRP A 33 -8.34 1.45 6.96
CA TRP A 33 -8.65 2.89 6.90
C TRP A 33 -8.55 3.57 8.26
N HIS A 34 -9.06 2.92 9.31
CA HIS A 34 -8.98 3.43 10.67
C HIS A 34 -7.53 3.61 11.10
N PHE A 35 -6.70 2.58 10.86
CA PHE A 35 -5.28 2.59 11.17
C PHE A 35 -4.52 3.73 10.47
N ILE A 36 -4.74 3.90 9.15
CA ILE A 36 -4.15 5.02 8.40
C ILE A 36 -4.63 6.36 8.94
N SER A 37 -5.94 6.53 9.17
CA SER A 37 -6.51 7.78 9.66
C SER A 37 -5.97 8.18 11.03
N GLN A 38 -5.76 7.21 11.93
CA GLN A 38 -5.16 7.46 13.25
C GLN A 38 -3.75 8.02 13.12
N HIS A 39 -2.93 7.40 12.26
CA HIS A 39 -1.56 7.81 12.00
C HIS A 39 -1.44 9.04 11.11
N ASN A 40 -2.48 9.42 10.37
CA ASN A 40 -2.51 10.67 9.62
C ASN A 40 -3.02 11.87 10.43
N SER A 41 -3.53 11.63 11.64
CA SER A 41 -4.14 12.67 12.47
C SER A 41 -3.13 13.74 12.95
N GLY A 42 -3.65 14.90 13.34
CA GLY A 42 -2.84 15.98 13.93
C GLY A 42 -2.27 15.68 15.31
N ILE A 43 -2.79 14.65 15.98
CA ILE A 43 -2.37 14.20 17.29
C ILE A 43 -1.21 13.21 17.11
N ASN A 44 -0.32 13.12 18.10
CA ASN A 44 0.71 12.08 18.09
C ASN A 44 0.02 10.70 18.20
N PRO A 45 0.24 9.79 17.24
CA PRO A 45 -0.30 8.45 17.33
C PRO A 45 0.37 7.68 18.49
N PRO A 46 -0.18 6.51 18.87
CA PRO A 46 0.55 5.56 19.71
C PRO A 46 1.96 5.29 19.16
N ASP A 47 2.88 4.91 20.04
CA ASP A 47 4.22 4.50 19.63
C ASP A 47 4.12 3.37 18.60
N TYR A 48 4.82 3.53 17.47
CA TYR A 48 4.79 2.59 16.37
C TYR A 48 6.22 2.16 16.03
N VAL A 49 6.47 0.85 16.08
CA VAL A 49 7.76 0.29 15.69
C VAL A 49 7.82 0.14 14.18
N LYS A 50 8.97 0.50 13.60
CA LYS A 50 9.28 0.28 12.19
C LYS A 50 10.16 -0.97 12.01
N GLY A 51 10.54 -1.25 10.78
CA GLY A 51 11.41 -2.37 10.42
C GLY A 51 12.78 -2.24 11.06
N ARG A 52 13.38 -3.37 11.43
CA ARG A 52 14.79 -3.39 11.86
C ARG A 52 15.72 -3.25 10.66
N SER A 53 16.99 -2.96 10.93
CA SER A 53 18.04 -2.87 9.90
C SER A 53 18.25 -4.16 9.11
N ASN A 54 17.93 -5.32 9.69
CA ASN A 54 17.98 -6.63 9.04
C ASN A 54 16.58 -7.26 9.02
N PRO A 55 15.66 -6.78 8.16
CA PRO A 55 14.31 -7.33 8.05
C PRO A 55 14.35 -8.74 7.43
N SER A 56 13.36 -9.57 7.75
CA SER A 56 13.18 -10.87 7.10
C SER A 56 12.44 -10.75 5.76
N VAL A 57 11.63 -9.70 5.60
CA VAL A 57 10.83 -9.45 4.40
C VAL A 57 10.97 -7.98 4.01
N CYS A 58 11.29 -7.72 2.74
CA CYS A 58 11.29 -6.37 2.16
C CYS A 58 10.13 -6.27 1.16
N ILE A 59 9.26 -5.28 1.35
CA ILE A 59 8.10 -5.03 0.50
C ILE A 59 8.26 -3.66 -0.13
N ALA A 60 8.14 -3.60 -1.46
CA ALA A 60 8.03 -2.35 -2.19
C ALA A 60 6.59 -2.21 -2.71
N MET A 61 5.87 -1.19 -2.25
CA MET A 61 4.55 -0.81 -2.78
C MET A 61 4.71 0.44 -3.65
N VAL A 62 4.92 0.23 -4.95
CA VAL A 62 5.07 1.32 -5.92
C VAL A 62 3.70 1.96 -6.19
N THR A 63 3.63 3.29 -6.16
CA THR A 63 2.39 4.02 -6.36
C THR A 63 2.52 5.16 -7.38
N VAL A 64 1.39 5.53 -7.99
CA VAL A 64 1.23 6.61 -8.96
C VAL A 64 -0.12 7.27 -8.72
N ARG A 65 -0.25 8.58 -8.95
CA ARG A 65 -1.52 9.29 -8.79
C ARG A 65 -2.61 8.67 -9.65
N ARG A 66 -3.75 8.38 -9.03
CA ARG A 66 -4.99 7.98 -9.71
C ARG A 66 -6.13 8.88 -9.24
N ASP A 67 -6.96 9.33 -10.18
CA ASP A 67 -8.04 10.29 -9.90
C ASP A 67 -9.27 9.62 -9.26
N SER A 68 -9.48 8.32 -9.47
CA SER A 68 -10.71 7.61 -9.08
C SER A 68 -10.54 6.64 -7.91
N ASP A 69 -9.29 6.28 -7.59
CA ASP A 69 -9.00 5.10 -6.78
C ASP A 69 -8.13 5.45 -5.56
N HIS A 70 -8.69 5.23 -4.37
CA HIS A 70 -8.01 5.49 -3.08
C HIS A 70 -7.62 4.18 -2.36
N TYR A 71 -7.38 3.09 -3.11
CA TYR A 71 -7.06 1.81 -2.49
C TYR A 71 -5.63 1.77 -1.91
N PHE A 72 -4.76 2.72 -2.27
CA PHE A 72 -3.35 2.68 -1.88
C PHE A 72 -3.17 2.76 -0.36
N GLU A 73 -3.80 3.76 0.27
CA GLU A 73 -3.81 3.90 1.72
C GLU A 73 -4.36 2.65 2.40
N ALA A 74 -5.51 2.16 1.94
CA ALA A 74 -6.13 0.95 2.47
C ALA A 74 -5.25 -0.30 2.30
N SER A 75 -4.48 -0.38 1.21
CA SER A 75 -3.55 -1.49 0.95
C SER A 75 -2.39 -1.48 1.95
N VAL A 76 -1.80 -0.30 2.19
CA VAL A 76 -0.75 -0.14 3.21
C VAL A 76 -1.30 -0.40 4.60
N GLY A 77 -2.48 0.15 4.91
CA GLY A 77 -3.17 -0.09 6.17
C GLY A 77 -3.44 -1.58 6.40
N SER A 78 -3.93 -2.29 5.39
CA SER A 78 -4.25 -3.72 5.49
C SER A 78 -3.02 -4.60 5.69
N LEU A 79 -1.87 -4.20 5.13
CA LEU A 79 -0.58 -4.86 5.33
C LEU A 79 -0.06 -4.71 6.77
N LEU A 80 -0.23 -3.54 7.37
CA LEU A 80 0.39 -3.18 8.65
C LEU A 80 -0.52 -3.41 9.85
N GLU A 81 -1.83 -3.27 9.66
CA GLU A 81 -2.82 -3.42 10.73
C GLU A 81 -2.90 -4.90 11.18
N GLY A 82 -2.74 -5.10 12.48
CA GLY A 82 -2.75 -6.43 13.12
C GLY A 82 -1.38 -7.08 13.29
N LEU A 83 -0.30 -6.49 12.75
CA LEU A 83 1.05 -6.97 13.01
C LEU A 83 1.46 -6.68 14.46
N ASP A 84 1.99 -7.68 15.15
CA ASP A 84 2.68 -7.45 16.42
C ASP A 84 4.03 -6.74 16.22
N GLU A 85 4.66 -6.26 17.30
CA GLU A 85 5.93 -5.54 17.20
C GLU A 85 7.04 -6.38 16.55
N ARG A 86 7.07 -7.69 16.79
CA ARG A 86 8.10 -8.59 16.24
C ARG A 86 7.87 -8.79 14.75
N GLU A 87 6.62 -8.99 14.34
CA GLU A 87 6.22 -9.13 12.94
C GLU A 87 6.49 -7.83 12.17
N ARG A 88 6.11 -6.68 12.73
CA ARG A 88 6.38 -5.38 12.12
C ARG A 88 7.88 -5.09 11.99
N GLN A 89 8.68 -5.45 13.00
CA GLN A 89 10.14 -5.31 12.97
C GLN A 89 10.82 -6.23 11.96
N ALA A 90 10.20 -7.37 11.62
CA ALA A 90 10.69 -8.29 10.60
C ALA A 90 10.37 -7.82 9.17
N LEU A 91 9.56 -6.77 9.01
CA LEU A 91 9.10 -6.24 7.73
C LEU A 91 9.73 -4.87 7.48
N TYR A 92 10.29 -4.68 6.29
CA TYR A 92 10.70 -3.37 5.78
C TYR A 92 9.78 -2.97 4.63
N LEU A 93 9.09 -1.83 4.79
CA LEU A 93 8.17 -1.30 3.80
C LEU A 93 8.76 -0.07 3.13
N SER A 94 8.95 -0.16 1.81
CA SER A 94 9.34 0.96 0.96
C SER A 94 8.18 1.36 0.05
N ILE A 95 7.98 2.66 -0.13
CA ILE A 95 6.97 3.24 -1.01
C ILE A 95 7.65 4.15 -2.04
N PRO A 96 7.97 3.62 -3.23
CA PRO A 96 8.41 4.44 -4.35
C PRO A 96 7.21 5.16 -4.99
N PHE A 97 7.25 6.49 -5.01
CA PHE A 97 6.32 7.34 -5.74
C PHE A 97 6.81 7.52 -7.18
N ALA A 98 6.10 6.90 -8.12
CA ALA A 98 6.45 6.83 -9.53
C ALA A 98 5.89 7.99 -10.37
N ASP A 99 5.21 8.98 -9.77
CA ASP A 99 4.93 10.25 -10.43
C ASP A 99 6.23 11.04 -10.59
N THR A 100 6.49 11.60 -11.78
CA THR A 100 7.67 12.45 -11.99
C THR A 100 7.60 13.75 -11.18
N ASP A 101 6.39 14.23 -10.87
CA ASP A 101 6.16 15.20 -9.80
C ASP A 101 5.40 14.52 -8.66
N PRO A 102 6.07 14.03 -7.59
CA PRO A 102 5.41 13.26 -6.54
C PRO A 102 4.37 14.08 -5.75
N ARG A 103 4.46 15.42 -5.76
CA ARG A 103 3.53 16.31 -5.04
C ARG A 103 2.11 16.26 -5.59
N VAL A 104 1.92 15.71 -6.78
CA VAL A 104 0.59 15.50 -7.34
C VAL A 104 -0.13 14.30 -6.69
N HIS A 105 0.62 13.39 -6.07
CA HIS A 105 0.06 12.21 -5.41
C HIS A 105 -0.60 12.60 -4.09
N PRO A 106 -1.88 12.24 -3.83
CA PRO A 106 -2.60 12.65 -2.61
C PRO A 106 -1.90 12.21 -1.31
N SER A 107 -1.27 11.04 -1.34
CA SER A 107 -0.54 10.49 -0.21
C SER A 107 0.87 11.05 -0.01
N TRP A 108 1.38 11.86 -0.94
CA TRP A 108 2.69 12.51 -0.77
C TRP A 108 2.65 13.49 0.40
N ASP A 109 3.72 13.54 1.20
CA ASP A 109 3.86 14.34 2.42
C ASP A 109 2.75 14.14 3.47
N GLN A 110 1.95 13.07 3.36
CA GLN A 110 0.99 12.72 4.42
C GLN A 110 1.73 12.21 5.65
N LYS A 111 1.24 12.59 6.83
CA LYS A 111 1.88 12.24 8.11
C LYS A 111 2.00 10.73 8.30
N TRP A 112 1.00 9.99 7.84
CA TRP A 112 1.01 8.53 7.97
C TRP A 112 2.19 7.89 7.23
N VAL A 113 2.66 8.46 6.11
CA VAL A 113 3.76 7.91 5.32
C VAL A 113 5.03 7.91 6.16
N ASP A 114 5.42 9.08 6.68
CA ASP A 114 6.59 9.20 7.56
C ASP A 114 6.42 8.41 8.87
N ARG A 115 5.20 8.27 9.39
CA ARG A 115 4.99 7.56 10.66
C ARG A 115 5.04 6.04 10.52
N LEU A 116 4.57 5.48 9.41
CA LEU A 116 4.35 4.03 9.26
C LEU A 116 5.39 3.33 8.39
N VAL A 117 5.96 4.03 7.42
CA VAL A 117 6.76 3.43 6.34
C VAL A 117 8.24 3.57 6.64
N ASP A 118 9.05 2.60 6.20
CA ASP A 118 10.49 2.61 6.43
C ASP A 118 11.24 3.52 5.46
N SER A 119 10.80 3.58 4.19
CA SER A 119 11.26 4.56 3.20
C SER A 119 10.14 4.99 2.26
N ALA A 120 10.13 6.27 1.92
CA ALA A 120 9.21 6.84 0.95
C ALA A 120 10.00 7.82 0.09
N ASP A 121 10.22 7.45 -1.17
CA ASP A 121 11.14 8.14 -2.06
C ASP A 121 10.54 8.26 -3.46
N THR A 122 11.17 9.08 -4.30
CA THR A 122 10.89 9.18 -5.73
C THR A 122 12.17 8.88 -6.53
N TYR A 123 12.16 9.11 -7.84
CA TYR A 123 13.28 8.85 -8.73
C TYR A 123 14.56 9.56 -8.25
N ASN A 124 15.63 8.77 -8.05
CA ASN A 124 16.99 9.24 -7.82
C ASN A 124 17.87 8.78 -8.98
N VAL A 125 17.74 9.46 -10.12
CA VAL A 125 18.40 9.12 -11.38
C VAL A 125 19.07 10.36 -11.97
N SER A 126 19.88 10.18 -13.03
CA SER A 126 20.50 11.31 -13.72
C SER A 126 19.46 12.21 -14.40
N ASP A 127 19.78 13.50 -14.58
CA ASP A 127 18.89 14.47 -15.23
C ASP A 127 18.38 14.00 -16.61
N GLY A 128 19.24 13.35 -17.40
CA GLY A 128 18.86 12.81 -18.71
C GLY A 128 17.86 11.65 -18.61
N GLN A 129 18.02 10.77 -17.62
CA GLN A 129 17.05 9.70 -17.35
C GLN A 129 15.74 10.27 -16.79
N PHE A 130 15.82 11.28 -15.93
CA PHE A 130 14.63 11.94 -15.39
C PHE A 130 13.82 12.62 -16.49
N GLN A 131 14.47 13.30 -17.43
CA GLN A 131 13.81 13.87 -18.60
C GLN A 131 13.11 12.79 -19.44
N HIS A 132 13.76 11.64 -19.64
CA HIS A 132 13.15 10.50 -20.35
C HIS A 132 11.90 9.99 -19.63
N LEU A 133 11.95 9.85 -18.29
CA LEU A 133 10.78 9.46 -17.49
C LEU A 133 9.62 10.45 -17.61
N GLN A 134 9.91 11.75 -17.69
CA GLN A 134 8.90 12.80 -17.90
C GLN A 134 8.25 12.69 -19.28
N ASP A 135 9.05 12.44 -20.32
CA ASP A 135 8.54 12.26 -21.68
C ASP A 135 7.65 11.01 -21.76
N LEU A 136 8.07 9.90 -21.17
CA LEU A 136 7.27 8.67 -21.10
C LEU A 136 5.95 8.85 -20.35
N GLU A 137 5.95 9.62 -19.25
CA GLU A 137 4.72 9.92 -18.50
C GLU A 137 3.75 10.78 -19.31
N LYS A 138 4.27 11.80 -20.01
CA LYS A 138 3.49 12.67 -20.89
C LYS A 138 2.88 11.90 -22.06
N ASP A 139 3.66 11.00 -22.65
CA ASP A 139 3.23 10.14 -23.76
C ASP A 139 2.38 8.96 -23.30
N LYS A 140 2.18 8.79 -21.98
CA LYS A 140 1.47 7.67 -21.35
C LYS A 140 2.05 6.31 -21.69
N ASN A 141 3.35 6.25 -21.97
CA ASN A 141 4.08 5.00 -22.20
C ASN A 141 4.52 4.38 -20.86
N PHE A 142 3.55 3.88 -20.11
CA PHE A 142 3.78 3.29 -18.79
C PHE A 142 4.48 1.92 -18.85
N TYR A 143 4.47 1.25 -20.01
CA TYR A 143 5.16 -0.02 -20.19
C TYR A 143 6.67 0.16 -20.09
N GLU A 144 7.22 1.16 -20.81
CA GLU A 144 8.63 1.48 -20.74
C GLU A 144 8.99 2.16 -19.41
N LYS A 145 8.15 3.08 -18.94
CA LYS A 145 8.39 3.77 -17.67
C LYS A 145 8.49 2.79 -16.49
N GLY A 146 7.72 1.70 -16.50
CA GLY A 146 7.68 0.73 -15.41
C GLY A 146 8.92 -0.16 -15.26
N VAL A 147 9.86 -0.13 -16.21
CA VAL A 147 11.12 -0.90 -16.16
C VAL A 147 12.37 -0.05 -15.97
N LEU A 148 12.19 1.28 -15.84
CA LEU A 148 13.25 2.28 -15.65
C LEU A 148 13.27 2.77 -14.20
#